data_AF-A0A1C7W087-F1
#
_entry.id   AF-A0A1C7W087-F1
#
_cell.length_a   1.000
_cell.length_b   1.000
_cell.length_c   1.000
_cell.angle_alpha   90.00
_cell.angle_beta   90.00
_cell.angle_gamma   90.00
#
_symmetry.space_group_name_H-M   'P 1'
#
loop_
_entity.id
_entity.type
_entity.pdbx_description
1 polymer ?
#
loop_
_entity_poly.entity_id
_entity_poly.type
_entity_poly.pdbx_seq_one_letter_code
_entity_poly.pdbx_strand_id
1 'polypeptide(L)'
;MNRTDNLTHKALFTIPAPSYGTELATTKPLPPQRVITGHKQTDAYLWVLEVIQLNEPAHLQAAEDALKKLKITPKQAQERYSDYLMKSGVAPFQIAFGTMSMDNPQGYINGARSNIDKASQVRAAFGSYDAALDNTPPENLMLSGELADVYSCYWGWTKEEIAEERVQGARCGEIDEQRKAISQGFVMQIPQPTTLSDVVREFQYWDWLYSMRNSAEKELGYEYANGERSHINDREEYLETLLSKIKPATRQEAIEVCKWMLDEDRFMDLGEVTEGIILNLVGECG
;
A
#
# COMPACT_ATOMS: atom_id res chain seq x y z
N MET A 1 -35.78 -16.31 -0.54
CA MET A 1 -34.89 -16.71 0.58
C MET A 1 -33.70 -15.79 0.43
N ASN A 2 -33.49 -14.83 1.35
CA ASN A 2 -32.39 -13.87 1.20
C ASN A 2 -31.07 -14.65 1.21
N ARG A 3 -30.20 -14.37 0.24
CA ARG A 3 -28.87 -14.94 0.19
C ARG A 3 -28.08 -14.47 1.43
N THR A 4 -27.33 -15.38 2.05
CA THR A 4 -26.52 -15.09 3.24
C THR A 4 -25.04 -15.19 2.93
N ASP A 5 -24.22 -14.47 3.69
CA ASP A 5 -22.76 -14.50 3.62
C ASP A 5 -22.21 -15.94 3.70
N ASN A 6 -21.13 -16.17 2.97
CA ASN A 6 -20.36 -17.40 3.09
C ASN A 6 -19.50 -17.35 4.35
N LEU A 7 -19.83 -18.15 5.36
CA LEU A 7 -19.11 -18.15 6.65
C LEU A 7 -17.63 -18.56 6.54
N THR A 8 -17.29 -19.45 5.60
CA THR A 8 -15.90 -19.85 5.36
C THR A 8 -15.11 -18.73 4.71
N HIS A 9 -15.71 -18.04 3.73
CA HIS A 9 -15.14 -16.84 3.11
C HIS A 9 -14.94 -15.74 4.15
N LYS A 10 -15.98 -15.44 4.93
CA LYS A 10 -15.94 -14.45 6.00
C LYS A 10 -14.82 -14.73 7.00
N ALA A 11 -14.67 -15.96 7.45
CA ALA A 11 -13.61 -16.34 8.38
C ALA A 11 -12.21 -16.15 7.76
N LEU A 12 -12.04 -16.46 6.48
CA LEU A 12 -10.76 -16.34 5.78
C LEU A 12 -10.35 -14.87 5.56
N PHE A 13 -11.30 -14.00 5.25
CA PHE A 13 -11.09 -12.58 4.93
C PHE A 13 -11.48 -11.63 6.07
N THR A 14 -11.31 -12.08 7.33
CA THR A 14 -11.49 -11.21 8.49
C THR A 14 -10.17 -10.55 8.84
N ILE A 15 -10.17 -9.21 8.90
CA ILE A 15 -9.03 -8.44 9.39
C ILE A 15 -8.83 -8.78 10.89
N PRO A 16 -7.64 -9.25 11.29
CA PRO A 16 -7.38 -9.64 12.68
C PRO A 16 -7.47 -8.45 13.61
N ALA A 17 -8.01 -8.69 14.82
CA ALA A 17 -7.97 -7.70 15.88
C ALA A 17 -6.51 -7.47 16.33
N PRO A 18 -6.13 -6.23 16.70
CA PRO A 18 -4.79 -5.95 17.19
C PRO A 18 -4.43 -6.82 18.40
N SER A 19 -3.33 -7.54 18.32
CA SER A 19 -2.73 -8.27 19.43
C SER A 19 -1.49 -7.52 19.93
N TYR A 20 -1.36 -7.30 21.24
CA TYR A 20 -0.21 -6.55 21.75
C TYR A 20 1.05 -7.42 21.67
N GLY A 21 1.94 -7.11 20.72
CA GLY A 21 3.28 -7.70 20.64
C GLY A 21 4.14 -7.30 21.84
N THR A 22 4.94 -8.24 22.35
CA THR A 22 5.92 -8.01 23.44
C THR A 22 7.33 -7.73 22.93
N GLU A 23 7.51 -7.58 21.62
CA GLU A 23 8.83 -7.39 21.01
C GLU A 23 9.42 -6.03 21.40
N LEU A 24 10.68 -6.05 21.83
CA LEU A 24 11.38 -4.84 22.25
C LEU A 24 11.66 -3.97 21.02
N ALA A 25 11.05 -2.80 20.96
CA ALA A 25 11.31 -1.83 19.90
C ALA A 25 12.78 -1.40 19.91
N THR A 26 13.52 -1.73 18.85
CA THR A 26 14.86 -1.20 18.62
C THR A 26 14.75 0.22 18.08
N THR A 27 15.13 1.20 18.89
CA THR A 27 15.14 2.61 18.50
C THR A 27 16.12 2.86 17.36
N LYS A 28 15.66 3.46 16.25
CA LYS A 28 16.54 3.87 15.15
C LYS A 28 17.55 4.91 15.64
N PRO A 29 18.85 4.82 15.27
CA PRO A 29 19.83 5.81 15.68
C PRO A 29 19.56 7.15 15.01
N LEU A 30 19.99 8.25 15.66
CA LEU A 30 19.93 9.58 15.06
C LEU A 30 20.86 9.65 13.82
N PRO A 31 20.47 10.39 12.77
CA PRO A 31 21.31 10.57 11.60
C PRO A 31 22.51 11.45 11.96
N PRO A 32 23.66 11.29 11.29
CA PRO A 32 24.83 12.13 11.53
C PRO A 32 24.53 13.58 11.15
N GLN A 33 25.01 14.53 11.96
CA GLN A 33 24.93 15.94 11.62
C GLN A 33 25.90 16.26 10.47
N ARG A 34 25.40 16.94 9.43
CA ARG A 34 26.15 17.25 8.21
C ARG A 34 26.22 18.75 7.97
N VAL A 35 27.33 19.21 7.40
CA VAL A 35 27.48 20.58 6.90
C VAL A 35 27.20 20.55 5.41
N ILE A 36 26.00 20.99 5.01
CA ILE A 36 25.51 20.89 3.62
C ILE A 36 25.69 22.24 2.93
N THR A 37 25.03 23.26 3.47
CA THR A 37 25.02 24.63 2.93
C THR A 37 26.14 25.50 3.50
N GLY A 38 26.77 25.08 4.60
CA GLY A 38 27.72 25.88 5.36
C GLY A 38 27.05 26.90 6.30
N HIS A 39 25.73 27.05 6.22
CA HIS A 39 24.95 27.90 7.11
C HIS A 39 24.38 27.08 8.27
N LYS A 40 24.95 27.24 9.46
CA LYS A 40 24.64 26.43 10.66
C LYS A 40 23.14 26.25 10.96
N GLN A 41 22.34 27.31 10.80
CA GLN A 41 20.89 27.22 11.09
C GLN A 41 20.13 26.48 9.99
N THR A 42 20.55 26.60 8.73
CA THR A 42 19.94 25.86 7.61
C THR A 42 20.32 24.39 7.69
N ASP A 43 21.59 24.09 7.96
CA ASP A 43 22.06 22.71 8.13
C ASP A 43 21.39 22.03 9.34
N ALA A 44 21.21 22.76 10.45
CA ALA A 44 20.44 22.26 11.58
C ALA A 44 18.96 22.03 11.22
N TYR A 45 18.34 22.92 10.44
CA TYR A 45 16.96 22.74 9.98
C TYR A 45 16.80 21.47 9.13
N LEU A 46 17.69 21.26 8.16
CA LEU A 46 17.71 20.06 7.31
C LEU A 46 17.88 18.79 8.12
N TRP A 47 18.80 18.80 9.10
CA TRP A 47 19.02 17.67 9.98
C TRP A 47 17.79 17.37 10.85
N VAL A 48 17.10 18.39 11.37
CA VAL A 48 15.87 18.16 12.15
C VAL A 48 14.74 17.60 11.29
N LEU A 49 14.60 18.05 10.04
CA LEU A 49 13.65 17.42 9.10
C LEU A 49 14.00 15.95 8.84
N GLU A 50 15.27 15.63 8.64
CA GLU A 50 15.74 14.24 8.48
C GLU A 50 15.40 13.39 9.72
N VAL A 51 15.60 13.92 10.93
CA VAL A 51 15.21 13.23 12.19
C VAL A 51 13.71 12.97 12.25
N ILE A 52 12.87 13.93 11.84
CA ILE A 52 11.41 13.74 11.80
C ILE A 52 11.04 12.64 10.80
N GLN A 53 11.69 12.61 9.64
CA GLN A 53 11.45 11.63 8.58
C GLN A 53 11.90 10.20 8.94
N LEU A 54 12.71 10.01 9.99
CA LEU A 54 13.02 8.67 10.50
C LEU A 54 11.77 7.92 11.02
N ASN A 55 10.67 8.65 11.26
CA ASN A 55 9.44 8.14 11.86
C ASN A 55 9.70 7.39 13.17
N GLU A 56 10.69 7.84 13.95
CA GLU A 56 11.10 7.21 15.20
C GLU A 56 10.42 7.90 16.38
N PRO A 57 9.53 7.21 17.13
CA PRO A 57 8.80 7.80 18.26
C PRO A 57 9.72 8.43 19.31
N ALA A 58 10.89 7.80 19.57
CA ALA A 58 11.82 8.27 20.58
C ALA A 58 12.42 9.65 20.27
N HIS A 59 12.51 10.03 18.99
CA HIS A 59 13.15 11.28 18.56
C HIS A 59 12.17 12.40 18.22
N LEU A 60 10.92 12.06 17.92
CA LEU A 60 9.95 13.01 17.35
C LEU A 60 9.72 14.25 18.24
N GLN A 61 9.53 14.06 19.55
CA GLN A 61 9.31 15.18 20.47
C GLN A 61 10.54 16.09 20.56
N ALA A 62 11.73 15.50 20.65
CA ALA A 62 12.97 16.25 20.70
C ALA A 62 13.22 17.03 19.40
N ALA A 63 12.85 16.46 18.25
CA ALA A 63 12.93 17.13 16.95
C ALA A 63 11.95 18.30 16.85
N GLU A 64 10.71 18.14 17.32
CA GLU A 64 9.72 19.23 17.38
C GLU A 64 10.21 20.39 18.27
N ASP A 65 10.79 20.09 19.42
CA ASP A 65 11.34 21.11 20.31
C ASP A 65 12.61 21.75 19.77
N ALA A 66 13.40 21.03 18.97
CA ALA A 66 14.54 21.58 18.26
C ALA A 66 14.10 22.58 17.18
N LEU A 67 13.05 22.28 16.41
CA LEU A 67 12.49 23.22 15.42
C LEU A 67 12.08 24.55 16.06
N LYS A 68 11.44 24.52 17.23
CA LYS A 68 11.02 25.73 17.98
C LYS A 68 12.19 26.60 18.44
N LYS A 69 13.40 26.03 18.57
CA LYS A 69 14.61 26.73 19.01
C LYS A 69 15.40 27.35 17.85
N LEU A 70 15.11 26.97 16.60
CA LEU A 70 15.77 27.53 15.43
C LEU A 70 15.36 28.98 15.22
N LYS A 71 16.34 29.83 14.89
CA LYS A 71 16.10 31.26 14.62
C LYS A 71 15.73 31.51 13.17
N ILE A 72 16.11 30.61 12.27
CA ILE A 72 15.76 30.68 10.86
C ILE A 72 14.29 30.27 10.67
N THR A 73 13.57 30.94 9.78
CA THR A 73 12.22 30.50 9.42
C THR A 73 12.29 29.32 8.44
N PRO A 74 11.30 28.41 8.43
CA PRO A 74 11.26 27.32 7.46
C PRO A 74 11.41 27.78 6.01
N LYS A 75 10.73 28.88 5.65
CA LYS A 75 10.84 29.49 4.32
C LYS A 75 12.25 29.96 3.99
N GLN A 76 12.94 30.61 4.92
CA GLN A 76 14.34 31.03 4.73
C GLN A 76 15.28 29.82 4.61
N ALA A 77 15.00 28.73 5.32
CA ALA A 77 15.78 27.51 5.23
C ALA A 77 15.60 26.83 3.86
N GLN A 78 14.35 26.75 3.37
CA GLN A 78 14.04 26.28 2.02
C GLN A 78 14.75 27.11 0.96
N GLU A 79 14.57 28.44 0.93
CA GLU A 79 15.17 29.33 -0.07
C GLU A 79 16.70 29.16 -0.12
N ARG A 80 17.36 29.13 1.05
CA ARG A 80 18.81 28.94 1.13
C ARG A 80 19.27 27.58 0.61
N TYR A 81 18.51 26.53 0.89
CA TYR A 81 18.84 25.19 0.43
C TYR A 81 18.59 25.06 -1.08
N SER A 82 17.49 25.60 -1.61
CA SER A 82 17.23 25.67 -3.05
C SER A 82 18.32 26.43 -3.79
N ASP A 83 18.77 27.58 -3.26
CA ASP A 83 19.88 28.36 -3.82
C ASP A 83 21.20 27.57 -3.83
N TYR A 84 21.47 26.82 -2.76
CA TYR A 84 22.63 25.94 -2.67
C TYR A 84 22.59 24.84 -3.74
N LEU A 85 21.44 24.16 -3.91
CA LEU A 85 21.28 23.12 -4.92
C LEU A 85 21.44 23.67 -6.35
N MET A 86 20.91 24.87 -6.60
CA MET A 86 21.04 25.56 -7.89
C MET A 86 22.50 25.89 -8.19
N LYS A 87 23.26 26.39 -7.20
CA LYS A 87 24.71 26.64 -7.33
C LYS A 87 25.52 25.36 -7.50
N SER A 88 25.03 24.24 -6.97
CA SER A 88 25.65 22.92 -7.07
C SER A 88 25.36 22.21 -8.40
N GLY A 89 24.58 22.82 -9.31
CA GLY A 89 24.30 22.29 -10.64
C GLY A 89 23.15 21.27 -10.70
N VAL A 90 22.34 21.15 -9.65
CA VAL A 90 21.15 20.29 -9.65
C VAL A 90 20.10 20.87 -10.59
N ALA A 91 19.40 20.02 -11.36
CA ALA A 91 18.43 20.48 -12.34
C ALA A 91 17.24 21.20 -11.66
N PRO A 92 16.70 22.30 -12.22
CA PRO A 92 15.63 23.08 -11.56
C PRO A 92 14.41 22.28 -11.13
N PHE A 93 13.99 21.27 -11.90
CA PHE A 93 12.86 20.41 -11.54
C PHE A 93 13.18 19.55 -10.31
N GLN A 94 14.40 18.99 -10.21
CA GLN A 94 14.82 18.20 -9.05
C GLN A 94 14.88 19.06 -7.78
N ILE A 95 15.27 20.34 -7.91
CA ILE A 95 15.25 21.30 -6.81
C ILE A 95 13.82 21.58 -6.38
N ALA A 96 12.92 21.84 -7.34
CA ALA A 96 11.52 22.12 -7.04
C ALA A 96 10.86 20.96 -6.28
N PHE A 97 11.04 19.71 -6.73
CA PHE A 97 10.50 18.54 -6.04
C PHE A 97 11.24 18.22 -4.73
N GLY A 98 12.57 18.31 -4.71
CA GLY A 98 13.39 18.01 -3.53
C GLY A 98 13.30 19.03 -2.40
N THR A 99 12.81 20.24 -2.69
CA THR A 99 12.58 21.30 -1.68
C THR A 99 11.10 21.59 -1.45
N MET A 100 10.22 20.82 -2.09
CA MET A 100 8.78 20.98 -1.96
C MET A 100 8.34 20.79 -0.50
N SER A 101 7.47 21.68 -0.03
CA SER A 101 6.91 21.65 1.33
C SER A 101 7.90 21.82 2.48
N MET A 102 9.20 22.07 2.22
CA MET A 102 10.19 22.32 3.27
C MET A 102 9.83 23.53 4.15
N ASP A 103 9.07 24.50 3.65
CA ASP A 103 8.55 25.60 4.45
C ASP A 103 7.41 25.21 5.42
N ASN A 104 6.92 23.97 5.35
CA ASN A 104 5.85 23.44 6.18
C ASN A 104 6.32 22.25 7.06
N PRO A 105 7.12 22.50 8.11
CA PRO A 105 7.58 21.44 9.02
C PRO A 105 6.45 20.70 9.75
N GLN A 106 5.28 21.35 9.92
CA GLN A 106 4.13 20.70 10.55
C GLN A 106 3.60 19.54 9.69
N GLY A 107 3.69 19.65 8.36
CA GLY A 107 3.37 18.56 7.44
C GLY A 107 4.25 17.32 7.70
N TYR A 108 5.55 17.53 7.88
CA TYR A 108 6.50 16.45 8.22
C TYR A 108 6.17 15.81 9.57
N ILE A 109 5.86 16.62 10.60
CA ILE A 109 5.49 16.11 11.92
C ILE A 109 4.21 15.27 11.84
N ASN A 110 3.18 15.76 11.16
CA ASN A 110 1.92 15.04 11.01
C ASN A 110 2.11 13.74 10.23
N GLY A 111 2.91 13.77 9.15
CA GLY A 111 3.29 12.57 8.40
C GLY A 111 4.04 11.56 9.27
N ALA A 112 5.01 12.02 10.06
CA ALA A 112 5.77 11.16 10.98
C ALA A 112 4.87 10.51 12.03
N ARG A 113 3.94 11.26 12.64
CA ARG A 113 2.94 10.69 13.58
C ARG A 113 2.09 9.63 12.90
N SER A 114 1.58 9.90 11.70
CA SER A 114 0.79 8.92 10.94
C SER A 114 1.58 7.65 10.60
N ASN A 115 2.85 7.79 10.20
CA ASN A 115 3.71 6.65 9.90
C ASN A 115 4.04 5.83 11.15
N ILE A 116 4.31 6.50 12.28
CA ILE A 116 4.49 5.86 13.59
C ILE A 116 3.26 5.04 13.97
N ASP A 117 2.07 5.62 13.82
CA ASP A 117 0.81 4.95 14.15
C ASP A 117 0.62 3.72 13.25
N LYS A 118 0.84 3.84 11.93
CA LYS A 118 0.77 2.71 10.99
C LYS A 118 1.77 1.60 11.33
N ALA A 119 3.01 1.97 11.59
CA ALA A 119 4.05 1.02 11.99
C ALA A 119 3.70 0.27 13.28
N SER A 120 3.05 0.96 14.24
CA SER A 120 2.55 0.33 15.46
C SER A 120 1.42 -0.67 15.18
N GLN A 121 0.53 -0.37 14.23
CA GLN A 121 -0.55 -1.27 13.82
C GLN A 121 -0.02 -2.54 13.17
N VAL A 122 1.06 -2.45 12.36
CA VAL A 122 1.71 -3.64 11.77
C VAL A 122 2.18 -4.59 12.86
N ARG A 123 2.94 -4.10 13.84
CA ARG A 123 3.39 -4.94 14.96
C ARG A 123 2.23 -5.49 15.79
N ALA A 124 1.13 -4.75 15.90
CA ALA A 124 -0.04 -5.24 16.60
C ALA A 124 -0.76 -6.37 15.83
N ALA A 125 -0.80 -6.29 14.50
CA ALA A 125 -1.44 -7.30 13.67
C ALA A 125 -0.58 -8.56 13.46
N PHE A 126 0.73 -8.39 13.24
CA PHE A 126 1.64 -9.45 12.79
C PHE A 126 2.73 -9.81 13.82
N GLY A 127 2.87 -9.05 14.91
CA GLY A 127 3.94 -9.22 15.90
C GLY A 127 5.22 -8.50 15.51
N SER A 128 5.70 -8.69 14.28
CA SER A 128 6.90 -8.08 13.72
C SER A 128 6.68 -7.54 12.30
N TYR A 129 7.64 -6.78 11.77
CA TYR A 129 7.58 -6.30 10.39
C TYR A 129 7.86 -7.41 9.39
N ASP A 130 8.83 -8.30 9.66
CA ASP A 130 9.14 -9.45 8.79
C ASP A 130 7.93 -10.38 8.65
N ALA A 131 7.24 -10.68 9.77
CA ALA A 131 6.04 -11.52 9.74
C ALA A 131 4.87 -10.92 8.94
N ALA A 132 4.86 -9.59 8.72
CA ALA A 132 3.86 -8.95 7.86
C ALA A 132 4.10 -9.25 6.38
N LEU A 133 5.34 -9.59 6.00
CA LEU A 133 5.71 -9.92 4.62
C LEU A 133 5.44 -11.38 4.27
N ASP A 134 5.27 -12.25 5.27
CA ASP A 134 4.91 -13.65 5.05
C ASP A 134 3.52 -13.81 4.43
N ASN A 135 3.33 -14.89 3.68
CA ASN A 135 2.04 -15.22 3.07
C ASN A 135 0.95 -15.44 4.13
N THR A 136 -0.17 -14.77 3.94
CA THR A 136 -1.37 -14.97 4.74
C THR A 136 -2.08 -16.30 4.39
N PRO A 137 -2.98 -16.82 5.24
CA PRO A 137 -3.75 -18.03 4.91
C PRO A 137 -4.44 -18.02 3.53
N PRO A 138 -5.12 -16.96 3.07
CA PRO A 138 -5.68 -16.95 1.71
C PRO A 138 -4.61 -17.01 0.63
N GLU A 139 -3.47 -16.33 0.79
CA GLU A 139 -2.37 -16.40 -0.19
C GLU A 139 -1.75 -17.80 -0.25
N ASN A 140 -1.59 -18.48 0.89
CA ASN A 140 -1.11 -19.87 0.92
C ASN A 140 -2.07 -20.83 0.19
N LEU A 141 -3.38 -20.57 0.22
CA LEU A 141 -4.34 -21.34 -0.56
C LEU A 141 -4.22 -21.03 -2.06
N MET A 142 -4.10 -19.75 -2.42
CA MET A 142 -3.94 -19.29 -3.81
C MET A 142 -2.66 -19.86 -4.45
N LEU A 143 -1.55 -19.84 -3.73
CA LEU A 143 -0.22 -20.26 -4.17
C LEU A 143 0.06 -21.73 -3.84
N SER A 144 -0.95 -22.60 -4.03
CA SER A 144 -0.83 -24.03 -3.78
C SER A 144 -0.87 -24.86 -5.07
N GLY A 145 -0.14 -25.97 -5.09
CA GLY A 145 -0.07 -26.87 -6.24
C GLY A 145 0.48 -26.18 -7.49
N GLU A 146 -0.14 -26.44 -8.65
CA GLU A 146 0.29 -25.89 -9.95
C GLU A 146 0.26 -24.35 -10.01
N LEU A 147 -0.58 -23.70 -9.20
CA LEU A 147 -0.64 -22.23 -9.18
C LEU A 147 0.58 -21.60 -8.51
N ALA A 148 1.27 -22.32 -7.62
CA ALA A 148 2.53 -21.83 -7.07
C ALA A 148 3.57 -21.58 -8.19
N ASP A 149 3.63 -22.49 -9.16
CA ASP A 149 4.54 -22.39 -10.29
C ASP A 149 4.13 -21.27 -11.26
N VAL A 150 2.82 -21.11 -11.48
CA VAL A 150 2.24 -20.08 -12.36
C VAL A 150 2.56 -18.65 -11.90
N TYR A 151 2.67 -18.45 -10.59
CA TYR A 151 2.98 -17.14 -9.99
C TYR A 151 4.45 -17.00 -9.60
N SER A 152 5.32 -17.90 -10.07
CA SER A 152 6.77 -17.74 -9.90
C SER A 152 7.34 -16.65 -10.81
N CYS A 153 8.46 -16.04 -10.39
CA CYS A 153 9.05 -14.85 -11.01
C CYS A 153 9.37 -14.98 -12.52
N TYR A 154 9.63 -16.19 -13.01
CA TYR A 154 10.01 -16.44 -14.41
C TYR A 154 8.99 -17.29 -15.18
N TRP A 155 7.78 -17.43 -14.64
CA TRP A 155 6.75 -18.22 -15.31
C TRP A 155 6.35 -17.59 -16.65
N GLY A 156 6.28 -18.41 -17.70
CA GLY A 156 5.94 -17.97 -19.06
C GLY A 156 7.10 -17.31 -19.83
N TRP A 157 8.24 -17.09 -19.18
CA TRP A 157 9.44 -16.51 -19.81
C TRP A 157 10.22 -17.57 -20.58
N THR A 158 10.76 -17.19 -21.72
CA THR A 158 11.71 -17.99 -22.50
C THR A 158 13.10 -17.95 -21.87
N LYS A 159 13.99 -18.87 -22.28
CA LYS A 159 15.36 -18.91 -21.76
C LYS A 159 16.13 -17.65 -22.09
N GLU A 160 15.87 -17.08 -23.26
CA GLU A 160 16.45 -15.83 -23.74
C GLU A 160 15.98 -14.65 -22.89
N GLU A 161 14.67 -14.56 -22.59
CA GLU A 161 14.11 -13.49 -21.73
C GLU A 161 14.62 -13.57 -20.29
N ILE A 162 14.78 -14.79 -19.75
CA ILE A 162 15.39 -14.99 -18.43
C ILE A 162 16.86 -14.53 -18.44
N ALA A 163 17.62 -14.86 -19.50
CA ALA A 163 19.01 -14.43 -19.63
C ALA A 163 19.16 -12.91 -19.81
N GLU A 164 18.17 -12.25 -20.42
CA GLU A 164 18.11 -10.80 -20.57
C GLU A 164 17.45 -10.07 -19.39
N GLU A 165 16.94 -10.83 -18.40
CA GLU A 165 16.22 -10.34 -17.22
C GLU A 165 15.08 -9.35 -17.57
N ARG A 166 14.44 -9.56 -18.73
CA ARG A 166 13.36 -8.67 -19.19
C ARG A 166 12.39 -9.38 -20.14
N VAL A 167 11.13 -9.01 -20.01
CA VAL A 167 10.08 -9.23 -21.02
C VAL A 167 9.58 -7.86 -21.47
N GLN A 168 9.33 -7.71 -22.76
CA GLN A 168 8.96 -6.41 -23.34
C GLN A 168 7.76 -6.51 -24.28
N GLY A 169 7.03 -5.40 -24.39
CA GLY A 169 5.95 -5.23 -25.36
C GLY A 169 4.75 -6.13 -25.07
N ALA A 170 4.10 -6.59 -26.14
CA ALA A 170 2.87 -7.39 -26.08
C ALA A 170 3.02 -8.69 -25.27
N ARG A 171 4.26 -9.20 -25.16
CA ARG A 171 4.57 -10.43 -24.45
C ARG A 171 4.22 -10.38 -22.96
N CYS A 172 4.34 -9.22 -22.31
CA CYS A 172 3.91 -9.07 -20.92
C CYS A 172 2.40 -9.34 -20.78
N GLY A 173 1.60 -8.76 -21.68
CA GLY A 173 0.14 -8.95 -21.70
C GLY A 173 -0.25 -10.39 -22.00
N GLU A 174 0.42 -11.05 -22.94
CA GLU A 174 0.17 -12.47 -23.24
C GLU A 174 0.41 -13.38 -22.03
N ILE A 175 1.48 -13.14 -21.26
CA ILE A 175 1.79 -13.90 -20.05
C ILE A 175 0.72 -13.64 -18.98
N ASP A 176 0.31 -12.38 -18.80
CA ASP A 176 -0.76 -12.03 -17.87
C ASP A 176 -2.10 -12.67 -18.23
N GLU A 177 -2.48 -12.66 -19.51
CA GLU A 177 -3.70 -13.32 -19.99
C GLU A 177 -3.67 -14.84 -19.76
N GLN A 178 -2.54 -15.49 -20.05
CA GLN A 178 -2.38 -16.93 -19.81
C GLN A 178 -2.45 -17.26 -18.32
N ARG A 179 -1.77 -16.47 -17.48
CA ARG A 179 -1.79 -16.59 -16.02
C ARG A 179 -3.21 -16.49 -15.47
N LYS A 180 -3.96 -15.47 -15.90
CA LYS A 180 -5.37 -15.26 -15.51
C LYS A 180 -6.30 -16.36 -16.01
N ALA A 181 -6.05 -16.89 -17.22
CA ALA A 181 -6.84 -17.99 -17.77
C ALA A 181 -6.66 -19.30 -16.98
N ILE A 182 -5.49 -19.50 -16.37
CA ILE A 182 -5.18 -20.66 -15.52
C ILE A 182 -5.71 -20.43 -14.10
N SER A 183 -5.44 -19.28 -13.49
CA SER A 183 -5.85 -19.01 -12.11
C SER A 183 -7.35 -18.85 -11.97
N GLN A 184 -8.02 -18.27 -12.98
CA GLN A 184 -9.45 -18.00 -13.01
C GLN A 184 -9.94 -17.27 -11.75
N GLY A 185 -9.12 -16.38 -11.18
CA GLY A 185 -9.44 -15.73 -9.91
C GLY A 185 -9.49 -16.68 -8.73
N PHE A 186 -8.77 -17.81 -8.79
CA PHE A 186 -8.60 -18.78 -7.71
C PHE A 186 -9.90 -19.43 -7.24
N VAL A 187 -10.86 -19.61 -8.14
CA VAL A 187 -12.19 -20.12 -7.78
C VAL A 187 -12.19 -21.52 -7.16
N MET A 188 -11.14 -22.29 -7.44
CA MET A 188 -10.97 -23.66 -6.94
C MET A 188 -10.19 -23.72 -5.62
N GLN A 189 -9.43 -22.67 -5.26
CA GLN A 189 -8.52 -22.65 -4.13
C GLN A 189 -9.12 -21.97 -2.91
N ILE A 190 -9.90 -20.92 -3.11
CA ILE A 190 -10.48 -20.11 -2.04
C ILE A 190 -12.01 -20.09 -2.10
N PRO A 191 -12.68 -20.03 -0.92
CA PRO A 191 -14.14 -20.00 -0.85
C PRO A 191 -14.70 -18.83 -1.66
N GLN A 192 -15.81 -19.06 -2.36
CA GLN A 192 -16.44 -18.04 -3.19
C GLN A 192 -17.32 -17.10 -2.37
N PRO A 193 -17.28 -15.78 -2.63
CA PRO A 193 -18.23 -14.86 -2.03
C PRO A 193 -19.64 -15.18 -2.52
N THR A 194 -20.63 -15.16 -1.63
CA THR A 194 -22.04 -15.37 -2.00
C THR A 194 -22.80 -14.06 -2.08
N THR A 195 -22.42 -13.05 -1.29
CA THR A 195 -23.06 -11.73 -1.23
C THR A 195 -22.13 -10.64 -1.75
N LEU A 196 -22.66 -9.45 -2.04
CA LEU A 196 -21.79 -8.31 -2.39
C LEU A 196 -20.98 -7.86 -1.16
N SER A 197 -21.53 -8.04 0.04
CA SER A 197 -20.83 -7.81 1.30
C SER A 197 -19.61 -8.72 1.47
N ASP A 198 -19.68 -9.96 0.99
CA ASP A 198 -18.52 -10.85 0.93
C ASP A 198 -17.46 -10.30 -0.03
N VAL A 199 -17.85 -9.82 -1.21
CA VAL A 199 -16.92 -9.23 -2.19
C VAL A 199 -16.21 -8.00 -1.61
N VAL A 200 -16.97 -7.06 -1.02
CA VAL A 200 -16.41 -5.84 -0.41
C VAL A 200 -15.45 -6.19 0.74
N ARG A 201 -15.80 -7.17 1.57
CA ARG A 201 -14.92 -7.62 2.66
C ARG A 201 -13.57 -8.11 2.15
N GLU A 202 -13.58 -8.86 1.05
CA GLU A 202 -12.35 -9.37 0.46
C GLU A 202 -11.47 -8.25 -0.09
N PHE A 203 -12.03 -7.25 -0.77
CA PHE A 203 -11.28 -6.04 -1.18
C PHE A 203 -10.67 -5.32 0.03
N GLN A 204 -11.48 -5.05 1.05
CA GLN A 204 -11.02 -4.37 2.27
C GLN A 204 -9.89 -5.13 2.97
N TYR A 205 -9.93 -6.47 2.93
CA TYR A 205 -8.86 -7.30 3.46
C TYR A 205 -7.56 -7.12 2.67
N TRP A 206 -7.63 -7.12 1.33
CA TRP A 206 -6.46 -6.93 0.47
C TRP A 206 -5.87 -5.53 0.57
N ASP A 207 -6.69 -4.49 0.63
CA ASP A 207 -6.26 -3.10 0.84
C ASP A 207 -5.62 -2.91 2.21
N TRP A 208 -6.20 -3.52 3.24
CA TRP A 208 -5.63 -3.53 4.59
C TRP A 208 -4.25 -4.22 4.59
N LEU A 209 -4.16 -5.42 4.02
CA LEU A 209 -2.89 -6.17 3.93
C LEU A 209 -1.86 -5.37 3.14
N TYR A 210 -2.29 -4.68 2.08
CA TYR A 210 -1.43 -3.83 1.27
C TYR A 210 -0.81 -2.70 2.08
N SER A 211 -1.65 -1.98 2.82
CA SER A 211 -1.23 -0.88 3.68
C SER A 211 -0.26 -1.35 4.77
N MET A 212 -0.53 -2.50 5.39
CA MET A 212 0.33 -3.07 6.43
C MET A 212 1.71 -3.46 5.88
N ARG A 213 1.77 -4.17 4.75
CA ARG A 213 3.05 -4.56 4.12
C ARG A 213 3.87 -3.36 3.66
N ASN A 214 3.24 -2.39 3.01
CA ASN A 214 3.93 -1.16 2.58
C ASN A 214 4.51 -0.39 3.79
N SER A 215 3.82 -0.40 4.94
CA SER A 215 4.37 0.17 6.17
C SER A 215 5.51 -0.66 6.74
N ALA A 216 5.42 -2.00 6.69
CA ALA A 216 6.48 -2.90 7.16
C ALA A 216 7.76 -2.77 6.32
N GLU A 217 7.63 -2.74 5.00
CA GLU A 217 8.77 -2.63 4.07
C GLU A 217 9.56 -1.34 4.29
N LYS A 218 8.87 -0.21 4.46
CA LYS A 218 9.51 1.08 4.80
C LYS A 218 10.29 1.02 6.11
N GLU A 219 9.74 0.33 7.11
CA GLU A 219 10.38 0.18 8.41
C GLU A 219 11.60 -0.75 8.37
N LEU A 220 11.61 -1.74 7.47
CA LEU A 220 12.74 -2.61 7.17
C LEU A 220 13.79 -1.95 6.25
N GLY A 221 13.52 -0.73 5.76
CA GLY A 221 14.45 0.05 4.95
C GLY A 221 14.38 -0.20 3.44
N TYR A 222 13.33 -0.88 2.96
CA TYR A 222 13.07 -0.99 1.52
C TYR A 222 12.63 0.38 0.98
N GLU A 223 13.32 0.86 -0.05
CA GLU A 223 13.02 2.15 -0.70
C GLU A 223 11.73 2.08 -1.52
N TYR A 224 11.43 0.91 -2.08
CA TYR A 224 10.21 0.63 -2.83
C TYR A 224 9.55 -0.64 -2.29
N ALA A 225 8.24 -0.59 -2.13
CA ALA A 225 7.44 -1.78 -1.83
C ALA A 225 7.64 -2.83 -2.92
N ASN A 226 7.92 -4.07 -2.55
CA ASN A 226 8.10 -5.13 -3.53
C ASN A 226 6.74 -5.41 -4.19
N GLY A 227 6.70 -5.28 -5.52
CA GLY A 227 5.47 -5.29 -6.33
C GLY A 227 4.89 -6.67 -6.57
N GLU A 228 5.39 -7.72 -5.91
CA GLU A 228 5.01 -9.11 -6.14
C GLU A 228 3.65 -9.45 -5.49
N ARG A 229 2.58 -8.94 -6.10
CA ARG A 229 1.18 -9.20 -5.70
C ARG A 229 0.29 -9.53 -6.89
N SER A 230 0.88 -10.09 -7.93
CA SER A 230 0.17 -10.42 -9.16
C SER A 230 -1.00 -11.40 -8.93
N HIS A 231 -0.89 -12.30 -7.93
CA HIS A 231 -1.99 -13.17 -7.49
C HIS A 231 -3.15 -12.41 -6.85
N ILE A 232 -2.87 -11.40 -6.04
CA ILE A 232 -3.90 -10.55 -5.43
C ILE A 232 -4.59 -9.73 -6.52
N ASN A 233 -3.83 -9.10 -7.42
CA ASN A 233 -4.40 -8.30 -8.51
C ASN A 233 -5.33 -9.13 -9.41
N ASP A 234 -4.93 -10.34 -9.81
CA ASP A 234 -5.80 -11.22 -10.60
C ASP A 234 -7.07 -11.64 -9.84
N ARG A 235 -6.99 -11.79 -8.51
CA ARG A 235 -8.16 -12.08 -7.69
C ARG A 235 -9.07 -10.86 -7.58
N GLU A 236 -8.51 -9.67 -7.41
CA GLU A 236 -9.25 -8.41 -7.38
C GLU A 236 -10.00 -8.18 -8.69
N GLU A 237 -9.35 -8.35 -9.84
CA GLU A 237 -10.01 -8.26 -11.15
C GLU A 237 -11.19 -9.27 -11.26
N TYR A 238 -11.02 -10.49 -10.75
CA TYR A 238 -12.13 -11.45 -10.69
C TYR A 238 -13.30 -10.94 -9.82
N LEU A 239 -13.00 -10.38 -8.64
CA LEU A 239 -13.97 -9.81 -7.70
C LEU A 239 -14.71 -8.60 -8.31
N GLU A 240 -14.04 -7.76 -9.08
CA GLU A 240 -14.66 -6.66 -9.84
C GLU A 240 -15.77 -7.21 -10.76
N THR A 241 -15.52 -8.34 -11.43
CA THR A 241 -16.55 -8.96 -12.28
C THR A 241 -17.72 -9.51 -11.47
N LEU A 242 -17.53 -9.87 -10.19
CA LEU A 242 -18.60 -10.37 -9.34
C LEU A 242 -19.52 -9.26 -8.84
N LEU A 243 -19.03 -8.03 -8.70
CA LEU A 243 -19.84 -6.87 -8.32
C LEU A 243 -20.99 -6.58 -9.30
N SER A 244 -20.82 -6.93 -10.58
CA SER A 244 -21.88 -6.81 -11.60
C SER A 244 -22.74 -8.06 -11.77
N LYS A 245 -22.30 -9.22 -11.28
CA LYS A 245 -22.99 -10.52 -11.46
C LYS A 245 -23.81 -10.94 -10.24
N ILE A 246 -23.30 -10.68 -9.03
CA ILE A 246 -23.97 -11.06 -7.80
C ILE A 246 -25.07 -10.02 -7.51
N LYS A 247 -26.33 -10.44 -7.62
CA LYS A 247 -27.44 -9.56 -7.20
C LYS A 247 -27.32 -9.22 -5.71
N PRO A 248 -27.57 -7.96 -5.31
CA PRO A 248 -27.65 -7.60 -3.89
C PRO A 248 -28.71 -8.44 -3.19
N ALA A 249 -28.38 -9.02 -2.04
CA ALA A 249 -29.29 -9.78 -1.19
C ALA A 249 -30.37 -8.88 -0.55
N THR A 250 -30.05 -7.61 -0.33
CA THR A 250 -30.99 -6.62 0.18
C THR A 250 -30.75 -5.24 -0.43
N ARG A 251 -31.74 -4.35 -0.35
CA ARG A 251 -31.56 -2.95 -0.75
C ARG A 251 -30.55 -2.22 0.13
N GLN A 252 -30.46 -2.60 1.41
CA GLN A 252 -29.49 -2.03 2.35
C GLN A 252 -28.05 -2.37 1.90
N GLU A 253 -27.80 -3.63 1.56
CA GLU A 253 -26.50 -4.06 1.03
C GLU A 253 -26.14 -3.28 -0.25
N ALA A 254 -27.09 -3.12 -1.18
CA ALA A 254 -26.85 -2.35 -2.40
C ALA A 254 -26.43 -0.89 -2.10
N ILE A 255 -27.05 -0.25 -1.10
CA ILE A 255 -26.70 1.11 -0.69
C ILE A 255 -25.31 1.15 -0.05
N GLU A 256 -24.97 0.19 0.80
CA GLU A 256 -23.67 0.12 1.47
C GLU A 256 -22.53 -0.11 0.47
N VAL A 257 -22.72 -1.03 -0.47
CA VAL A 257 -21.76 -1.31 -1.54
C VAL A 257 -21.62 -0.10 -2.48
N CYS A 258 -22.72 0.58 -2.80
CA CYS A 258 -22.69 1.81 -3.60
C CYS A 258 -21.88 2.92 -2.93
N LYS A 259 -22.08 3.14 -1.62
CA LYS A 259 -21.28 4.12 -0.86
C LYS A 259 -19.80 3.77 -0.87
N TRP A 260 -19.47 2.52 -0.57
CA TRP A 260 -18.09 2.04 -0.62
C TRP A 260 -17.48 2.26 -2.01
N MET A 261 -18.17 1.86 -3.08
CA MET A 261 -17.69 2.04 -4.46
C MET A 261 -17.44 3.51 -4.82
N LEU A 262 -18.26 4.44 -4.34
CA LEU A 262 -18.09 5.88 -4.58
C LEU A 262 -16.90 6.49 -3.83
N ASP A 263 -16.46 5.85 -2.74
CA ASP A 263 -15.29 6.26 -1.97
C ASP A 263 -13.98 5.68 -2.56
N GLU A 264 -14.07 4.77 -3.54
CA GLU A 264 -12.95 4.05 -4.14
C GLU A 264 -12.65 4.54 -5.57
N ASP A 265 -11.52 5.22 -5.75
CA ASP A 265 -11.09 5.78 -7.05
C ASP A 265 -10.96 4.70 -8.14
N ARG A 266 -10.61 3.46 -7.74
CA ARG A 266 -10.45 2.29 -8.64
C ARG A 266 -11.63 2.11 -9.59
N PHE A 267 -12.86 2.29 -9.12
CA PHE A 267 -14.04 2.00 -9.92
C PHE A 267 -14.40 3.12 -10.90
N MET A 268 -13.74 4.27 -10.84
CA MET A 268 -14.06 5.40 -11.71
C MET A 268 -13.53 5.23 -13.14
N ASP A 269 -12.48 4.42 -13.31
CA ASP A 269 -11.74 4.29 -14.58
C ASP A 269 -11.99 2.95 -15.31
N LEU A 270 -12.87 2.07 -14.81
CA LEU A 270 -13.10 0.73 -15.38
C LEU A 270 -14.16 0.67 -16.52
N GLY A 271 -14.71 1.81 -16.92
CA GLY A 271 -15.61 1.92 -18.08
C GLY A 271 -16.86 1.02 -17.99
N GLU A 272 -17.02 0.07 -18.92
CA GLU A 272 -18.19 -0.82 -19.00
C GLU A 272 -18.38 -1.66 -17.72
N VAL A 273 -17.31 -2.00 -17.01
CA VAL A 273 -17.38 -2.74 -15.74
C VAL A 273 -18.10 -1.89 -14.70
N THR A 274 -17.71 -0.62 -14.57
CA THR A 274 -18.34 0.36 -13.67
C THR A 274 -19.83 0.51 -13.97
N GLU A 275 -20.19 0.64 -15.24
CA GLU A 275 -21.58 0.72 -15.68
C GLU A 275 -22.37 -0.53 -15.28
N GLY A 276 -21.79 -1.72 -15.50
CA GLY A 276 -22.40 -2.99 -15.12
C GLY A 276 -22.63 -3.12 -13.61
N ILE A 277 -21.68 -2.65 -12.79
CA ILE A 277 -21.82 -2.61 -11.32
C ILE A 277 -22.96 -1.67 -10.94
N ILE A 278 -22.98 -0.45 -11.46
CA ILE A 278 -24.03 0.55 -11.16
C ILE A 278 -25.41 -0.02 -11.51
N LEU A 279 -25.57 -0.61 -12.70
CA LEU A 279 -26.83 -1.21 -13.15
C LEU A 279 -27.29 -2.34 -12.22
N ASN A 280 -26.36 -3.18 -11.74
CA ASN A 280 -26.67 -4.23 -10.78
C ASN A 280 -27.12 -3.66 -9.42
N LEU A 281 -26.46 -2.62 -8.91
CA LEU A 281 -26.77 -2.00 -7.62
C LEU A 281 -28.13 -1.27 -7.59
N VAL A 282 -28.51 -0.62 -8.71
CA VAL A 282 -29.83 0.04 -8.83
C VAL A 282 -30.94 -0.94 -9.18
N GLY A 283 -30.60 -2.13 -9.68
CA GLY A 283 -31.54 -3.17 -10.09
C GLY A 283 -32.32 -3.84 -8.96
N GLU A 284 -32.97 -4.96 -9.30
CA GLU A 284 -33.75 -5.77 -8.35
C GLU A 284 -32.85 -6.59 -7.43
N CYS A 285 -33.17 -6.61 -6.14
CA CYS A 285 -32.50 -7.46 -5.14
C CYS A 285 -32.95 -8.93 -5.28
N GLY A 286 -32.04 -9.86 -4.96
CA GLY A 286 -32.21 -11.31 -5.10
C GLY A 286 -32.59 -12.04 -3.82
#